data_AF-A0A2U3H783-F1
#
_entry.id   AF-A0A2U3H783-F1
#
_cell.length_a   1.000
_cell.length_b   1.000
_cell.length_c   1.000
_cell.angle_alpha   90.00
_cell.angle_beta   90.00
_cell.angle_gamma   90.00
#
_symmetry.space_group_name_H-M   'P 1'
#
loop_
_entity.id
_entity.type
_entity.pdbx_description
1 polymer ?
#
loop_
_entity_poly.entity_id
_entity_poly.type
_entity_poly.pdbx_seq_one_letter_code
_entity_poly.pdbx_strand_id
1 'polypeptide(L)'
;MSGRMGDTVLPTADKGETAAGRRAPGGGRARSGVVRRTNSRPGPYVSGADRGRIGRDRRDRRGGEGARMRERVTVGCLVLLNVVLLVPFVVAAYLWISFERAERENERRQEAAADSLLERDRDTADRTAGALTASRDTGTDALLDVIRKHTGSPVIAHDEDRRVFTAVVSRAGRYDPEPMPFGVTGEFERCFAHTYARRPGPGWTGEVAERDRSVCEGSERVGGRVWSARRELEGLAAGRLTRDGLQEALDADHLPSEESRSEVRDVVRKGRTVVALVLFRERYWTPDDEEAEAEQCYRLTRVLVPGDPYAADDPGGGTGESVTAVPVAAC
;
A
#
# COMPACT_ATOMS: atom_id res chain seq x y z
N MET A 1 -30.68 28.61 32.37
CA MET A 1 -30.40 29.94 31.79
C MET A 1 -28.94 30.00 31.41
N SER A 2 -28.64 30.38 30.15
CA SER A 2 -27.32 30.53 29.49
C SER A 2 -26.42 29.29 29.48
N GLY A 3 -25.98 28.71 28.36
CA GLY A 3 -25.83 29.23 27.00
C GLY A 3 -24.36 29.11 26.61
N ARG A 4 -24.00 28.11 25.78
CA ARG A 4 -22.80 28.15 24.94
C ARG A 4 -22.94 27.20 23.76
N MET A 5 -23.01 27.84 22.59
CA MET A 5 -22.79 27.27 21.26
C MET A 5 -21.37 26.73 21.15
N GLY A 6 -21.22 25.62 20.43
CA GLY A 6 -19.96 25.10 19.90
C GLY A 6 -20.28 24.45 18.56
N ASP A 7 -19.93 25.15 17.49
CA ASP A 7 -20.30 24.87 16.11
C ASP A 7 -19.68 23.58 15.58
N THR A 8 -20.52 22.76 14.95
CA THR A 8 -20.10 21.60 14.14
C THR A 8 -19.82 22.07 12.72
N VAL A 9 -18.55 22.06 12.30
CA VAL A 9 -18.18 22.38 10.92
C VAL A 9 -18.19 21.09 10.09
N LEU A 10 -19.21 20.96 9.25
CA LEU A 10 -19.27 20.05 8.10
C LEU A 10 -18.55 20.70 6.91
N PRO A 11 -17.76 19.98 6.10
CA PRO A 11 -17.39 20.46 4.77
C PRO A 11 -18.46 20.05 3.75
N THR A 12 -19.16 21.06 3.23
CA THR A 12 -20.03 21.00 2.05
C THR A 12 -19.23 20.94 0.75
N ALA A 13 -19.72 20.14 -0.19
CA ALA A 13 -19.28 20.14 -1.58
C ALA A 13 -20.01 21.22 -2.42
N ASP A 14 -19.26 21.77 -3.38
CA ASP A 14 -19.61 21.92 -4.81
C ASP A 14 -19.73 23.35 -5.43
N LYS A 15 -19.21 23.41 -6.68
CA LYS A 15 -19.32 24.39 -7.79
C LYS A 15 -18.46 25.66 -7.69
N GLY A 16 -17.61 26.05 -8.64
CA GLY A 16 -17.60 25.95 -10.12
C GLY A 16 -17.35 27.39 -10.62
N GLU A 17 -16.30 27.73 -11.39
CA GLU A 17 -16.37 27.87 -12.86
C GLU A 17 -15.00 28.28 -13.48
N THR A 18 -14.60 27.51 -14.50
CA THR A 18 -14.07 27.88 -15.85
C THR A 18 -13.02 28.98 -16.08
N ALA A 19 -11.92 28.61 -16.77
CA ALA A 19 -11.53 29.07 -18.13
C ALA A 19 -10.24 28.33 -18.58
N ALA A 20 -10.28 27.37 -19.51
CA ALA A 20 -10.18 27.50 -20.97
C ALA A 20 -8.79 27.93 -21.54
N GLY A 21 -8.11 27.02 -22.25
CA GLY A 21 -6.87 27.35 -23.00
C GLY A 21 -6.16 26.23 -23.79
N ARG A 22 -6.80 25.67 -24.84
CA ARG A 22 -6.28 25.13 -26.14
C ARG A 22 -4.95 24.33 -26.19
N ARG A 23 -4.94 23.04 -26.59
CA ARG A 23 -4.78 22.48 -27.99
C ARG A 23 -3.81 23.30 -28.87
N ALA A 24 -2.75 22.78 -29.49
CA ALA A 24 -2.67 21.62 -30.41
C ALA A 24 -1.19 21.37 -30.86
N PRO A 25 -0.88 20.25 -31.55
CA PRO A 25 0.47 19.78 -31.89
C PRO A 25 0.96 20.24 -33.28
N GLY A 26 2.26 20.11 -33.56
CA GLY A 26 2.85 20.48 -34.84
C GLY A 26 3.83 19.43 -35.38
N GLY A 27 3.34 18.55 -36.24
CA GLY A 27 4.16 17.84 -37.23
C GLY A 27 4.16 18.60 -38.56
N GLY A 28 5.26 18.54 -39.31
CA GLY A 28 5.33 19.14 -40.65
C GLY A 28 6.61 18.76 -41.41
N ARG A 29 6.47 17.87 -42.39
CA ARG A 29 7.40 17.64 -43.52
C ARG A 29 7.03 18.56 -44.69
N ALA A 30 8.02 19.13 -45.39
CA ALA A 30 8.03 19.43 -46.84
C ALA A 30 9.46 19.89 -47.23
N ARG A 31 10.22 19.16 -48.06
CA ARG A 31 10.27 19.09 -49.55
C ARG A 31 11.04 20.24 -50.24
N SER A 32 12.08 19.79 -50.97
CA SER A 32 12.56 20.20 -52.30
C SER A 32 12.90 21.67 -52.62
N GLY A 33 14.15 21.86 -53.04
CA GLY A 33 14.59 22.91 -53.96
C GLY A 33 15.83 22.47 -54.73
N VAL A 34 15.63 21.93 -55.94
CA VAL A 34 16.67 21.67 -56.95
C VAL A 34 16.67 22.85 -57.91
N VAL A 35 17.83 23.49 -58.14
CA VAL A 35 18.09 24.25 -59.37
C VAL A 35 19.46 23.86 -59.92
N ARG A 36 19.47 23.58 -61.22
CA ARG A 36 20.55 23.03 -62.04
C ARG A 36 21.26 24.14 -62.81
N ARG A 37 22.59 23.97 -62.97
CA ARG A 37 23.45 24.17 -64.16
C ARG A 37 23.50 25.54 -64.87
N THR A 38 24.74 25.98 -65.14
CA THR A 38 25.36 26.11 -66.48
C THR A 38 26.90 26.16 -66.31
N ASN A 39 27.65 25.12 -66.68
CA ASN A 39 28.37 24.90 -67.95
C ASN A 39 29.17 26.10 -68.50
N SER A 40 30.51 25.97 -68.55
CA SER A 40 31.35 26.31 -69.72
C SER A 40 32.82 25.84 -69.51
N ARG A 41 33.27 24.93 -70.38
CA ARG A 41 34.66 24.61 -70.78
C ARG A 41 34.79 25.07 -72.26
N PRO A 42 35.96 25.40 -72.84
CA PRO A 42 37.15 24.52 -73.05
C PRO A 42 38.51 25.23 -72.79
N GLY A 43 39.65 24.60 -72.47
CA GLY A 43 40.51 23.70 -73.26
C GLY A 43 41.38 24.48 -74.28
N PRO A 44 42.60 24.07 -74.72
CA PRO A 44 43.62 23.15 -74.16
C PRO A 44 45.06 23.74 -74.22
N TYR A 45 46.07 23.09 -73.64
CA TYR A 45 47.44 23.05 -74.21
C TYR A 45 48.23 21.87 -73.61
N VAL A 46 48.88 21.11 -74.49
CA VAL A 46 49.78 19.97 -74.22
C VAL A 46 51.16 20.37 -74.71
N SER A 47 52.21 20.14 -73.91
CA SER A 47 53.60 19.88 -74.34
C SER A 47 54.41 19.52 -73.08
N GLY A 48 54.98 18.33 -72.95
CA GLY A 48 56.34 18.01 -73.42
C GLY A 48 57.33 18.15 -72.25
N ALA A 49 57.56 17.08 -71.47
CA ALA A 49 58.77 16.24 -71.52
C ALA A 49 60.08 16.96 -71.12
N ASP A 50 60.65 16.64 -69.95
CA ASP A 50 62.06 16.23 -69.89
C ASP A 50 62.45 15.44 -68.62
N ARG A 51 63.49 14.64 -68.78
CA ARG A 51 64.09 13.63 -67.90
C ARG A 51 64.94 14.25 -66.80
N GLY A 52 65.03 13.55 -65.66
CA GLY A 52 66.05 13.80 -64.64
C GLY A 52 66.27 12.59 -63.74
N ARG A 53 67.44 11.96 -63.87
CA ARG A 53 67.87 10.69 -63.27
C ARG A 53 68.25 10.79 -61.78
N ILE A 54 68.01 9.67 -61.10
CA ILE A 54 68.88 8.95 -60.14
C ILE A 54 69.25 9.67 -58.84
N GLY A 55 68.72 9.09 -57.76
CA GLY A 55 69.33 9.09 -56.43
C GLY A 55 68.80 7.89 -55.66
N ARG A 56 69.38 6.70 -55.88
CA ARG A 56 69.28 5.61 -54.90
C ARG A 56 70.02 6.10 -53.66
N ASP A 57 69.32 6.25 -52.55
CA ASP A 57 69.96 6.05 -51.26
C ASP A 57 69.20 5.00 -50.45
N ARG A 58 69.90 3.89 -50.22
CA ARG A 58 69.50 2.80 -49.33
C ARG A 58 70.12 3.11 -47.98
N ARG A 59 69.31 3.63 -47.05
CA ARG A 59 69.43 3.67 -45.57
C ARG A 59 68.33 4.66 -45.16
N ASP A 60 67.21 4.28 -44.55
CA ASP A 60 67.09 3.53 -43.31
C ASP A 60 65.85 2.61 -43.32
N ARG A 61 66.11 1.29 -43.28
CA ARG A 61 65.10 0.26 -42.98
C ARG A 61 64.92 0.03 -41.47
N ARG A 62 65.35 0.97 -40.61
CA ARG A 62 65.23 0.88 -39.15
C ARG A 62 64.23 1.85 -38.51
N GLY A 63 63.46 2.61 -39.29
CA GLY A 63 62.35 3.44 -38.79
C GLY A 63 60.96 2.77 -38.86
N GLY A 64 60.81 1.72 -39.66
CA GLY A 64 59.51 1.14 -40.00
C GLY A 64 58.92 0.16 -38.99
N GLU A 65 59.72 -0.38 -38.07
CA GLU A 65 59.23 -1.27 -37.00
C GLU A 65 58.80 -0.46 -35.78
N GLY A 66 59.55 0.57 -35.37
CA GLY A 66 59.17 1.45 -34.26
C GLY A 66 57.89 2.27 -34.52
N ALA A 67 57.68 2.72 -35.76
CA ALA A 67 56.45 3.40 -36.16
C ALA A 67 55.24 2.45 -36.17
N ARG A 68 55.37 1.25 -36.75
CA ARG A 68 54.30 0.23 -36.77
C ARG A 68 53.99 -0.36 -35.40
N MET A 69 54.97 -0.46 -34.50
CA MET A 69 54.76 -0.91 -33.12
C MET A 69 54.09 0.18 -32.28
N ARG A 70 54.49 1.45 -32.42
CA ARG A 70 53.79 2.58 -31.81
C ARG A 70 52.36 2.71 -32.33
N GLU A 71 52.13 2.52 -33.62
CA GLU A 71 50.81 2.57 -34.25
C GLU A 71 49.92 1.41 -33.77
N ARG A 72 50.44 0.18 -33.65
CA ARG A 72 49.68 -0.94 -33.06
C ARG A 72 49.39 -0.76 -31.58
N VAL A 73 50.32 -0.20 -30.81
CA VAL A 73 50.13 0.08 -29.38
C VAL A 73 49.11 1.21 -29.19
N THR A 74 49.12 2.25 -30.04
CA THR A 74 48.12 3.32 -29.99
C THR A 74 46.75 2.85 -30.46
N VAL A 75 46.66 2.03 -31.51
CA VAL A 75 45.40 1.40 -31.95
C VAL A 75 44.86 0.46 -30.86
N GLY A 76 45.72 -0.37 -30.25
CA GLY A 76 45.33 -1.24 -29.13
C GLY A 76 44.85 -0.46 -27.91
N CYS A 77 45.56 0.61 -27.53
CA CYS A 77 45.18 1.50 -26.42
C CYS A 77 43.87 2.24 -26.71
N LEU A 78 43.66 2.72 -27.94
CA LEU A 78 42.41 3.36 -28.36
C LEU A 78 41.23 2.40 -28.34
N VAL A 79 41.41 1.15 -28.77
CA VAL A 79 40.37 0.12 -28.68
C VAL A 79 40.05 -0.19 -27.21
N LEU A 80 41.08 -0.35 -26.37
CA LEU A 80 40.90 -0.66 -24.95
C LEU A 80 40.20 0.50 -24.22
N LEU A 81 40.58 1.74 -24.51
CA LEU A 81 39.95 2.94 -23.97
C LEU A 81 38.50 3.09 -24.48
N ASN A 82 38.24 2.80 -25.75
CA ASN A 82 36.86 2.75 -26.27
C ASN A 82 36.03 1.66 -25.61
N VAL A 83 36.57 0.45 -25.41
CA VAL A 83 35.86 -0.64 -24.73
C VAL A 83 35.57 -0.24 -23.28
N VAL A 84 36.54 0.32 -22.57
CA VAL A 84 36.39 0.76 -21.17
C VAL A 84 35.40 1.93 -21.05
N LEU A 85 35.21 2.76 -22.07
CA LEU A 85 34.23 3.86 -22.04
C LEU A 85 32.85 3.49 -22.61
N LEU A 86 32.79 2.73 -23.71
CA LEU A 86 31.55 2.40 -24.39
C LEU A 86 30.82 1.23 -23.75
N VAL A 87 31.52 0.19 -23.31
CA VAL A 87 30.87 -0.96 -22.64
C VAL A 87 30.10 -0.53 -21.40
N PRO A 88 30.64 0.25 -20.45
CA PRO A 88 29.84 0.68 -19.30
C PRO A 88 28.68 1.59 -19.72
N PHE A 89 28.83 2.41 -20.77
CA PHE A 89 27.72 3.23 -21.26
C PHE A 89 26.59 2.36 -21.84
N VAL A 90 26.93 1.34 -22.63
CA VAL A 90 25.96 0.37 -23.19
C VAL A 90 25.30 -0.44 -22.07
N VAL A 91 26.07 -0.90 -21.09
CA VAL A 91 25.55 -1.64 -19.93
C VAL A 91 24.63 -0.74 -19.10
N ALA A 92 25.02 0.51 -18.82
CA ALA A 92 24.21 1.46 -18.10
C ALA A 92 22.90 1.76 -18.85
N ALA A 93 22.95 1.98 -20.16
CA ALA A 93 21.77 2.19 -20.99
C ALA A 93 20.85 0.96 -21.00
N TYR A 94 21.40 -0.24 -21.10
CA TYR A 94 20.65 -1.49 -21.04
C TYR A 94 19.96 -1.68 -19.67
N LEU A 95 20.70 -1.47 -18.58
CA LEU A 95 20.16 -1.57 -17.22
C LEU A 95 19.07 -0.53 -16.99
N TRP A 96 19.27 0.71 -17.46
CA TRP A 96 18.27 1.77 -17.39
C TRP A 96 16.97 1.37 -18.09
N ILE A 97 17.05 0.94 -19.35
CA ILE A 97 15.87 0.52 -20.14
C ILE A 97 15.18 -0.70 -19.52
N SER A 98 15.96 -1.65 -19.01
CA SER A 98 15.42 -2.86 -18.38
C SER A 98 14.69 -2.53 -17.08
N PHE A 99 15.29 -1.66 -16.26
CA PHE A 99 14.70 -1.18 -15.01
C PHE A 99 13.39 -0.43 -15.27
N GLU A 100 13.41 0.53 -16.20
CA GLU A 100 12.24 1.34 -16.53
C GLU A 100 11.09 0.48 -17.11
N ARG A 101 11.40 -0.59 -17.84
CA ARG A 101 10.39 -1.54 -18.32
C ARG A 101 9.80 -2.36 -17.18
N ALA A 102 10.65 -2.88 -16.29
CA ALA A 102 10.21 -3.70 -15.16
C ALA A 102 9.38 -2.88 -14.17
N GLU A 103 9.77 -1.64 -13.88
CA GLU A 103 9.03 -0.70 -13.04
C GLU A 103 7.62 -0.47 -13.59
N ARG A 104 7.50 -0.06 -14.86
CA ARG A 104 6.20 0.16 -15.51
C ARG A 104 5.31 -1.09 -15.55
N GLU A 105 5.90 -2.27 -15.70
CA GLU A 105 5.15 -3.52 -15.70
C GLU A 105 4.69 -3.89 -14.28
N ASN A 106 5.53 -3.67 -13.27
CA ASN A 106 5.21 -3.89 -11.87
C ASN A 106 4.10 -2.94 -11.40
N GLU A 107 4.16 -1.66 -11.77
CA GLU A 107 3.10 -0.69 -11.49
C GLU A 107 1.75 -1.18 -12.06
N ARG A 108 1.70 -1.58 -13.33
CA ARG A 108 0.47 -2.11 -13.95
C ARG A 108 -0.06 -3.35 -13.26
N ARG A 109 0.82 -4.30 -12.90
CA ARG A 109 0.42 -5.54 -12.21
C ARG A 109 -0.08 -5.23 -10.80
N GLN A 110 0.55 -4.29 -10.11
CA GLN A 110 0.11 -3.82 -8.80
C GLN A 110 -1.25 -3.11 -8.89
N GLU A 111 -1.45 -2.24 -9.87
CA GLU A 111 -2.73 -1.56 -10.13
C GLU A 111 -3.84 -2.58 -10.44
N ALA A 112 -3.60 -3.53 -11.34
CA ALA A 112 -4.56 -4.58 -11.66
C ALA A 112 -4.92 -5.44 -10.44
N ALA A 113 -3.94 -5.74 -9.58
CA ALA A 113 -4.17 -6.44 -8.33
C ALA A 113 -4.96 -5.59 -7.33
N ALA A 114 -4.73 -4.28 -7.27
CA ALA A 114 -5.46 -3.34 -6.43
C ALA A 114 -6.92 -3.18 -6.89
N ASP A 115 -7.16 -3.08 -8.19
CA ASP A 115 -8.51 -3.02 -8.77
C ASP A 115 -9.31 -4.30 -8.45
N SER A 116 -8.68 -5.47 -8.57
CA SER A 116 -9.30 -6.75 -8.20
C SER A 116 -9.64 -6.82 -6.70
N LEU A 117 -8.82 -6.20 -5.86
CA LEU A 117 -9.05 -6.13 -4.42
C LEU A 117 -10.24 -5.21 -4.09
N LEU A 118 -10.30 -4.04 -4.74
CA LEU A 118 -11.41 -3.09 -4.60
C LEU A 118 -12.74 -3.70 -5.08
N GLU A 119 -12.73 -4.44 -6.19
CA GLU A 119 -13.92 -5.16 -6.68
C GLU A 119 -14.39 -6.22 -5.67
N ARG A 120 -13.46 -7.00 -5.09
CA ARG A 120 -13.79 -7.96 -4.03
C ARG A 120 -14.37 -7.30 -2.78
N ASP A 121 -13.90 -6.13 -2.40
CA ASP A 121 -14.43 -5.42 -1.24
C ASP A 121 -15.80 -4.79 -1.54
N ARG A 122 -16.07 -4.34 -2.78
CA ARG A 122 -17.42 -3.96 -3.24
C ARG A 122 -18.39 -5.13 -3.16
N ASP A 123 -18.02 -6.30 -3.67
CA ASP A 123 -18.83 -7.52 -3.54
C ASP A 123 -19.08 -7.90 -2.08
N THR A 124 -18.10 -7.67 -1.21
CA THR A 124 -18.24 -7.90 0.23
C THR A 124 -19.19 -6.89 0.87
N ALA A 125 -19.14 -5.62 0.47
CA ALA A 125 -20.09 -4.60 0.92
C ALA A 125 -21.52 -4.94 0.48
N ASP A 126 -21.73 -5.35 -0.76
CA ASP A 126 -23.05 -5.75 -1.26
C ASP A 126 -23.59 -6.98 -0.50
N ARG A 127 -22.75 -7.99 -0.26
CA ARG A 127 -23.12 -9.15 0.57
C ARG A 127 -23.45 -8.76 2.01
N THR A 128 -22.71 -7.82 2.59
CA THR A 128 -22.95 -7.32 3.94
C THR A 128 -24.27 -6.55 4.01
N ALA A 129 -24.53 -5.67 3.04
CA ALA A 129 -25.80 -4.94 2.93
C ALA A 129 -27.00 -5.89 2.75
N GLY A 130 -26.82 -6.95 1.96
CA GLY A 130 -27.78 -8.05 1.85
C GLY A 130 -28.03 -8.75 3.19
N ALA A 131 -26.96 -9.09 3.93
CA ALA A 131 -27.06 -9.73 5.24
C ALA A 131 -27.73 -8.83 6.29
N LEU A 132 -27.39 -7.54 6.33
CA LEU A 132 -28.03 -6.55 7.19
C LEU A 132 -29.53 -6.37 6.88
N THR A 133 -29.91 -6.48 5.60
CA THR A 133 -31.32 -6.43 5.17
C THR A 133 -32.04 -7.72 5.56
N ALA A 134 -31.39 -8.87 5.42
CA ALA A 134 -31.95 -10.18 5.73
C ALA A 134 -32.12 -10.43 7.23
N SER A 135 -31.22 -9.92 8.09
CA SER A 135 -31.30 -10.12 9.54
C SER A 135 -32.54 -9.50 10.16
N ARG A 136 -33.08 -8.43 9.56
CA ARG A 136 -34.18 -7.60 10.08
C ARG A 136 -33.92 -6.98 11.46
N ASP A 137 -32.70 -7.10 11.98
CA ASP A 137 -32.31 -6.54 13.26
C ASP A 137 -32.28 -5.01 13.20
N THR A 138 -32.66 -4.41 14.33
CA THR A 138 -32.61 -2.95 14.53
C THR A 138 -31.69 -2.54 15.66
N GLY A 139 -31.15 -3.51 16.41
CA GLY A 139 -30.20 -3.25 17.50
C GLY A 139 -28.81 -2.97 16.97
N THR A 140 -28.16 -1.91 17.47
CA THR A 140 -26.83 -1.46 17.04
C THR A 140 -25.79 -2.58 17.19
N ASP A 141 -25.74 -3.27 18.33
CA ASP A 141 -24.82 -4.40 18.57
C ASP A 141 -24.92 -5.52 17.52
N ALA A 142 -26.13 -5.91 17.14
CA ALA A 142 -26.35 -6.97 16.15
C ALA A 142 -25.86 -6.53 14.76
N LEU A 143 -26.09 -5.26 14.41
CA LEU A 143 -25.62 -4.69 13.14
C LEU A 143 -24.09 -4.58 13.12
N LEU A 144 -23.47 -4.16 14.23
CA LEU A 144 -22.02 -4.12 14.39
C LEU A 144 -21.39 -5.51 14.21
N ASP A 145 -21.98 -6.55 14.80
CA ASP A 145 -21.49 -7.93 14.65
C ASP A 145 -21.57 -8.41 13.19
N VAL A 146 -22.70 -8.16 12.51
CA VAL A 146 -22.85 -8.51 11.08
C VAL A 146 -21.80 -7.80 10.23
N ILE A 147 -21.62 -6.49 10.41
CA ILE A 147 -20.62 -5.72 9.67
C ILE A 147 -19.22 -6.27 9.94
N ARG A 148 -18.85 -6.45 11.21
CA ARG A 148 -17.54 -6.97 11.62
C ARG A 148 -17.28 -8.37 11.06
N LYS A 149 -18.29 -9.25 11.05
CA LYS A 149 -18.15 -10.62 10.53
C LYS A 149 -17.82 -10.65 9.04
N HIS A 150 -18.36 -9.72 8.27
CA HIS A 150 -18.14 -9.68 6.82
C HIS A 150 -16.92 -8.84 6.42
N THR A 151 -16.70 -7.69 7.06
CA THR A 151 -15.57 -6.80 6.72
C THR A 151 -14.27 -7.25 7.40
N GLY A 152 -14.38 -7.84 8.60
CA GLY A 152 -13.24 -8.09 9.48
C GLY A 152 -12.73 -6.84 10.20
N SER A 153 -13.42 -5.71 10.07
CA SER A 153 -12.98 -4.44 10.64
C SER A 153 -13.13 -4.44 12.17
N PRO A 154 -12.07 -4.06 12.91
CA PRO A 154 -12.11 -4.00 14.36
C PRO A 154 -12.68 -2.69 14.94
N VAL A 155 -12.76 -1.60 14.17
CA VAL A 155 -13.37 -0.35 14.62
C VAL A 155 -14.48 0.03 13.65
N ILE A 156 -15.70 0.21 14.17
CA ILE A 156 -16.86 0.57 13.37
C ILE A 156 -17.48 1.84 13.96
N ALA A 157 -17.22 2.96 13.30
CA ALA A 157 -17.90 4.20 13.62
C ALA A 157 -19.37 4.07 13.24
N HIS A 158 -20.27 4.63 14.05
CA HIS A 158 -21.69 4.59 13.76
C HIS A 158 -22.38 5.86 14.19
N ASP A 159 -23.42 6.21 13.43
CA ASP A 159 -24.34 7.30 13.70
C ASP A 159 -25.72 6.67 13.85
N GLU A 160 -26.20 6.59 15.10
CA GLU A 160 -27.46 5.92 15.41
C GLU A 160 -28.68 6.66 14.82
N ASP A 161 -28.63 7.99 14.77
CA ASP A 161 -29.71 8.84 14.27
C ASP A 161 -29.90 8.64 12.77
N ARG A 162 -28.79 8.61 12.01
CA ARG A 162 -28.79 8.43 10.56
C ARG A 162 -28.74 6.96 10.14
N ARG A 163 -28.54 6.03 11.08
CA ARG A 163 -28.32 4.59 10.83
C ARG A 163 -27.23 4.37 9.77
N VAL A 164 -26.11 5.03 9.98
CA VAL A 164 -24.91 4.91 9.14
C VAL A 164 -23.81 4.25 9.95
N PHE A 165 -23.15 3.27 9.35
CA PHE A 165 -22.04 2.54 9.95
C PHE A 165 -20.85 2.57 9.00
N THR A 166 -19.69 2.93 9.50
CA THR A 166 -18.46 3.00 8.72
C THR A 166 -17.42 2.08 9.33
N ALA A 167 -17.05 1.04 8.58
CA ALA A 167 -16.02 0.09 8.94
C ALA A 167 -14.78 0.34 8.07
N VAL A 168 -13.64 0.60 8.72
CA VAL A 168 -12.38 0.84 8.02
C VAL A 168 -11.49 -0.40 8.15
N VAL A 169 -10.99 -0.90 7.03
CA VAL A 169 -10.19 -2.14 6.99
C VAL A 169 -8.99 -1.98 6.07
N SER A 170 -7.85 -2.46 6.53
CA SER A 170 -6.66 -2.62 5.70
C SER A 170 -6.66 -3.97 5.02
N ARG A 171 -6.26 -3.99 3.75
CA ARG A 171 -6.14 -5.19 2.94
C ARG A 171 -4.76 -5.26 2.31
N ALA A 172 -4.07 -6.36 2.60
CA ALA A 172 -2.87 -6.74 1.88
C ALA A 172 -3.24 -7.38 0.53
N GLY A 173 -2.56 -6.95 -0.52
CA GLY A 173 -2.60 -7.51 -1.86
C GLY A 173 -1.24 -8.07 -2.27
N ARG A 174 -1.26 -9.01 -3.21
CA ARG A 174 -0.05 -9.57 -3.81
C ARG A 174 -0.15 -9.56 -5.33
N TYR A 175 0.98 -9.32 -6.00
CA TYR A 175 1.16 -9.44 -7.44
C TYR A 175 2.47 -10.18 -7.73
N ASP A 176 2.60 -10.73 -8.93
CA ASP A 176 3.84 -11.40 -9.36
C ASP A 176 4.75 -10.36 -10.03
N PRO A 177 5.83 -9.91 -9.36
CA PRO A 177 6.66 -8.83 -9.90
C PRO A 177 7.57 -9.35 -11.01
N GLU A 178 7.73 -8.54 -12.04
CA GLU A 178 8.80 -8.69 -13.01
C GLU A 178 10.16 -8.60 -12.29
N PRO A 179 11.09 -9.56 -12.51
CA PRO A 179 12.37 -9.60 -11.81
C PRO A 179 13.20 -8.33 -12.06
N MET A 180 13.65 -7.70 -10.97
CA MET A 180 14.59 -6.57 -11.02
C MET A 180 15.94 -6.94 -10.40
N PRO A 181 17.06 -6.30 -10.79
CA PRO A 181 18.42 -6.62 -10.33
C PRO A 181 18.65 -6.55 -8.81
N PHE A 182 17.69 -6.03 -8.05
CA PHE A 182 17.76 -5.87 -6.59
C PHE A 182 16.58 -6.50 -5.83
N GLY A 183 15.72 -7.25 -6.53
CA GLY A 183 14.54 -7.90 -5.96
C GLY A 183 13.44 -6.91 -5.56
N VAL A 184 12.20 -7.31 -5.79
CA VAL A 184 11.02 -6.64 -5.24
C VAL A 184 10.06 -7.70 -4.72
N THR A 185 9.47 -7.43 -3.56
CA THR A 185 8.34 -8.19 -3.08
C THR A 185 7.09 -7.63 -3.74
N GLY A 186 6.34 -8.45 -4.47
CA GLY A 186 5.07 -8.04 -5.06
C GLY A 186 3.96 -8.01 -4.01
N GLU A 187 4.17 -7.29 -2.90
CA GLU A 187 3.20 -7.13 -1.82
C GLU A 187 2.87 -5.64 -1.67
N PHE A 188 1.61 -5.33 -1.41
CA PHE A 188 1.16 -3.96 -1.15
C PHE A 188 -0.03 -3.99 -0.18
N GLU A 189 -0.41 -2.83 0.33
CA GLU A 189 -1.50 -2.71 1.30
C GLU A 189 -2.35 -1.50 0.96
N ARG A 190 -3.66 -1.66 1.05
CA ARG A 190 -4.66 -0.62 0.74
C ARG A 190 -5.64 -0.48 1.89
N CYS A 191 -6.09 0.75 2.12
CA CYS A 191 -7.10 1.04 3.12
C CYS A 191 -8.45 1.26 2.45
N PHE A 192 -9.48 0.54 2.92
CA PHE A 192 -10.84 0.67 2.42
C PHE A 192 -11.81 1.05 3.53
N ALA A 193 -12.62 2.07 3.26
CA ALA A 193 -13.74 2.47 4.10
C ALA A 193 -15.03 1.88 3.51
N HIS A 194 -15.67 0.99 4.28
CA HIS A 194 -16.99 0.43 3.98
C HIS A 194 -18.06 1.22 4.73
N THR A 195 -18.94 1.88 4.00
CA THR A 195 -20.05 2.65 4.58
C THR A 195 -21.37 1.94 4.31
N TYR A 196 -22.11 1.64 5.37
CA TYR A 196 -23.43 1.04 5.32
C TYR A 196 -24.47 2.02 5.82
N ALA A 197 -25.43 2.36 4.97
CA ALA A 197 -26.51 3.28 5.31
C ALA A 197 -27.86 2.63 5.09
N ARG A 198 -28.80 2.85 6.01
CA ARG A 198 -30.19 2.45 5.84
C ARG A 198 -30.97 3.57 5.14
N ARG A 199 -31.31 3.39 3.86
CA ARG A 199 -32.12 4.36 3.13
C ARG A 199 -33.62 4.17 3.44
N PRO A 200 -34.44 5.22 3.36
CA PRO A 200 -35.89 5.06 3.31
C PRO A 200 -36.25 4.22 2.08
N GLY A 201 -36.76 3.00 2.27
CA GLY A 201 -37.09 2.08 1.19
C GLY A 201 -36.24 0.79 1.18
N PRO A 202 -35.44 0.50 0.13
CA PRO A 202 -35.08 -0.85 -0.32
C PRO A 202 -34.11 -1.65 0.57
N GLY A 203 -33.92 -1.25 1.83
CA GLY A 203 -33.04 -1.91 2.79
C GLY A 203 -31.72 -1.17 3.00
N TRP A 204 -30.71 -1.91 3.41
CA TRP A 204 -29.35 -1.40 3.61
C TRP A 204 -28.62 -1.27 2.28
N THR A 205 -27.74 -0.28 2.18
CA THR A 205 -26.84 -0.13 1.04
C THR A 205 -25.40 0.00 1.53
N GLY A 206 -24.47 -0.66 0.84
CA GLY A 206 -23.03 -0.58 1.10
C GLY A 206 -22.33 0.25 0.04
N GLU A 207 -21.30 1.00 0.45
CA GLU A 207 -20.38 1.70 -0.44
C GLU A 207 -18.95 1.43 0.04
N VAL A 208 -18.00 1.37 -0.90
CA VAL A 208 -16.57 1.19 -0.60
C VAL A 208 -15.76 2.29 -1.27
N ALA A 209 -14.94 2.97 -0.48
CA ALA A 209 -13.97 3.95 -0.95
C ALA A 209 -12.56 3.58 -0.49
N GLU A 210 -11.59 3.63 -1.41
CA GLU A 210 -10.18 3.60 -1.04
C GLU A 210 -9.81 4.90 -0.32
N ARG A 211 -8.99 4.78 0.73
CA ARG A 211 -8.50 5.87 1.56
C ARG A 211 -7.00 5.77 1.74
N ASP A 212 -6.41 6.86 2.22
CA ASP A 212 -5.02 6.86 2.65
C ASP A 212 -4.78 5.84 3.76
N ARG A 213 -3.59 5.24 3.76
CA ARG A 213 -3.20 4.19 4.70
C ARG A 213 -3.37 4.60 6.16
N SER A 214 -3.09 5.86 6.48
CA SER A 214 -3.22 6.43 7.83
C SER A 214 -4.65 6.32 8.40
N VAL A 215 -5.68 6.31 7.56
CA VAL A 215 -7.08 6.18 7.99
C VAL A 215 -7.34 4.79 8.61
N CYS A 216 -6.59 3.76 8.19
CA CYS A 216 -6.70 2.41 8.73
C CYS A 216 -5.93 2.21 10.04
N GLU A 217 -5.01 3.11 10.39
CA GLU A 217 -4.05 2.94 11.50
C GLU A 217 -4.74 2.73 12.85
N GLY A 218 -5.76 3.53 13.16
CA GLY A 218 -6.55 3.37 14.38
C GLY A 218 -7.24 2.00 14.46
N SER A 219 -7.82 1.56 13.33
CA SER A 219 -8.48 0.25 13.22
C SER A 219 -7.47 -0.88 13.40
N GLU A 220 -6.33 -0.84 12.70
CA GLU A 220 -5.27 -1.84 12.81
C GLU A 220 -4.73 -1.98 14.24
N ARG A 221 -4.47 -0.86 14.92
CA ARG A 221 -3.96 -0.88 16.31
C ARG A 221 -4.97 -1.48 17.27
N VAL A 222 -6.24 -1.06 17.21
CA VAL A 222 -7.30 -1.64 18.01
C VAL A 222 -7.48 -3.13 17.68
N GLY A 223 -7.42 -3.52 16.41
CA GLY A 223 -7.48 -4.91 15.98
C GLY A 223 -6.36 -5.77 16.55
N GLY A 224 -5.13 -5.25 16.56
CA GLY A 224 -3.98 -5.88 17.21
C GLY A 224 -4.19 -6.06 18.70
N ARG A 225 -4.73 -5.03 19.40
CA ARG A 225 -5.06 -5.12 20.83
C ARG A 225 -6.15 -6.13 21.11
N VAL A 226 -7.23 -6.16 20.33
CA VAL A 226 -8.30 -7.14 20.47
C VAL A 226 -7.75 -8.56 20.26
N TRP A 227 -6.87 -8.75 19.27
CA TRP A 227 -6.22 -10.03 19.04
C TRP A 227 -5.36 -10.47 20.23
N SER A 228 -4.52 -9.59 20.77
CA SER A 228 -3.72 -9.86 21.97
C SER A 228 -4.59 -10.14 23.18
N ALA A 229 -5.65 -9.35 23.40
CA ALA A 229 -6.58 -9.56 24.51
C ALA A 229 -7.30 -10.91 24.44
N ARG A 230 -7.61 -11.40 23.23
CA ARG A 230 -8.15 -12.76 23.06
C ARG A 230 -7.15 -13.81 23.51
N ARG A 231 -5.88 -13.68 23.12
CA ARG A 231 -4.79 -14.60 23.51
C ARG A 231 -4.56 -14.58 25.02
N GLU A 232 -4.55 -13.41 25.64
CA GLU A 232 -4.45 -13.28 27.09
C GLU A 232 -5.65 -13.94 27.79
N LEU A 233 -6.86 -13.65 27.32
CA LEU A 233 -8.06 -14.23 27.92
C LEU A 233 -8.14 -15.75 27.72
N GLU A 234 -7.60 -16.28 26.62
CA GLU A 234 -7.43 -17.73 26.38
C GLU A 234 -6.45 -18.36 27.36
N GLY A 235 -5.30 -17.71 27.62
CA GLY A 235 -4.27 -18.22 28.54
C GLY A 235 -4.56 -18.00 30.03
N LEU A 236 -5.45 -17.07 30.38
CA LEU A 236 -5.64 -16.66 31.76
C LEU A 236 -6.27 -17.77 32.62
N ALA A 237 -5.74 -18.01 33.82
CA ALA A 237 -6.31 -19.01 34.72
C ALA A 237 -7.76 -18.69 35.10
N ALA A 238 -8.62 -19.71 35.23
CA ALA A 238 -10.05 -19.51 35.49
C ALA A 238 -10.36 -18.73 36.79
N GLY A 239 -9.46 -18.79 37.78
CA GLY A 239 -9.55 -18.00 39.03
C GLY A 239 -9.20 -16.52 38.86
N ARG A 240 -8.48 -16.16 37.79
CA ARG A 240 -8.08 -14.78 37.45
C ARG A 240 -9.01 -14.13 36.41
N LEU A 241 -10.01 -14.85 35.91
CA LEU A 241 -11.07 -14.32 35.05
C LEU A 241 -12.07 -13.47 35.87
N THR A 242 -11.53 -12.44 36.52
CA THR A 242 -12.24 -11.39 37.25
C THR A 242 -11.91 -10.05 36.60
N ARG A 243 -12.60 -8.98 36.99
CA ARG A 243 -12.31 -7.64 36.49
C ARG A 243 -10.85 -7.25 36.70
N ASP A 244 -10.37 -7.38 37.93
CA ASP A 244 -9.00 -6.99 38.29
C ASP A 244 -7.95 -7.89 37.64
N GLY A 245 -8.18 -9.22 37.65
CA GLY A 245 -7.24 -10.16 37.04
C GLY A 245 -7.14 -10.01 35.52
N LEU A 246 -8.24 -9.63 34.86
CA LEU A 246 -8.23 -9.31 33.44
C LEU A 246 -7.62 -7.94 33.16
N GLN A 247 -7.93 -6.92 33.98
CA GLN A 247 -7.32 -5.60 33.83
C GLN A 247 -5.79 -5.69 33.95
N GLU A 248 -5.29 -6.43 34.94
CA GLU A 248 -3.86 -6.67 35.13
C GLU A 248 -3.22 -7.40 33.94
N ALA A 249 -3.93 -8.35 33.33
CA ALA A 249 -3.43 -9.08 32.16
C ALA A 249 -3.41 -8.22 30.88
N LEU A 250 -4.38 -7.31 30.72
CA LEU A 250 -4.49 -6.45 29.53
C LEU A 250 -3.65 -5.16 29.64
N ASP A 251 -3.31 -4.73 30.86
CA ASP A 251 -2.51 -3.54 31.15
C ASP A 251 -1.07 -3.91 31.53
N ALA A 252 -0.37 -4.57 30.60
CA ALA A 252 1.02 -5.01 30.80
C ALA A 252 2.00 -3.84 31.05
N ASP A 253 1.67 -2.64 30.57
CA ASP A 253 2.49 -1.44 30.73
C ASP A 253 2.20 -0.70 32.06
N HIS A 254 1.21 -1.16 32.85
CA HIS A 254 0.75 -0.55 34.10
C HIS A 254 0.50 0.96 33.97
N LEU A 255 -0.13 1.36 32.87
CA LEU A 255 -0.38 2.77 32.59
C LEU A 255 -1.47 3.29 33.54
N PRO A 256 -1.44 4.59 33.90
CA PRO A 256 -2.56 5.23 34.58
C PRO A 256 -3.87 4.96 33.83
N SER A 257 -5.00 4.83 34.52
CA SER A 257 -6.29 4.49 33.87
C SER A 257 -6.69 5.42 32.73
N GLU A 258 -6.25 6.68 32.77
CA GLU A 258 -6.48 7.69 31.72
C GLU A 258 -5.63 7.46 30.46
N GLU A 259 -4.49 6.78 30.59
CA GLU A 259 -3.58 6.41 29.50
C GLU A 259 -3.73 4.93 29.12
N SER A 260 -4.54 4.19 29.87
CA SER A 260 -4.74 2.78 29.66
C SER A 260 -5.45 2.55 28.32
N ARG A 261 -4.79 1.76 27.48
CA ARG A 261 -5.26 1.41 26.14
C ARG A 261 -6.34 0.33 26.16
N SER A 262 -6.63 -0.23 27.33
CA SER A 262 -7.61 -1.29 27.52
C SER A 262 -8.23 -1.18 28.90
N GLU A 263 -9.54 -0.95 28.95
CA GLU A 263 -10.27 -0.81 30.21
C GLU A 263 -11.34 -1.89 30.32
N VAL A 264 -11.24 -2.73 31.37
CA VAL A 264 -12.23 -3.75 31.70
C VAL A 264 -13.37 -3.12 32.48
N ARG A 265 -14.53 -3.04 31.85
CA ARG A 265 -15.72 -2.39 32.40
C ARG A 265 -16.55 -3.34 33.23
N ASP A 266 -16.76 -4.55 32.74
CA ASP A 266 -17.52 -5.58 33.43
C ASP A 266 -16.99 -6.99 33.11
N VAL A 267 -17.15 -7.90 34.07
CA VAL A 267 -16.84 -9.33 33.89
C VAL A 267 -17.92 -10.15 34.58
N VAL A 268 -18.70 -10.87 33.78
CA VAL A 268 -19.79 -11.72 34.26
C VAL A 268 -19.46 -13.18 34.00
N ARG A 269 -19.51 -13.99 35.06
CA ARG A 269 -19.39 -15.44 34.97
C ARG A 269 -20.74 -16.12 35.15
N LYS A 270 -21.16 -16.90 34.16
CA LYS A 270 -22.36 -17.75 34.21
C LYS A 270 -21.96 -19.20 33.97
N GLY A 271 -21.81 -19.94 35.07
CA GLY A 271 -21.34 -21.33 35.03
C GLY A 271 -19.95 -21.44 34.41
N ARG A 272 -19.89 -22.01 33.20
CA ARG A 272 -18.66 -22.22 32.43
C ARG A 272 -18.36 -21.10 31.44
N THR A 273 -19.23 -20.11 31.31
CA THR A 273 -19.04 -19.00 30.38
C THR A 273 -18.61 -17.76 31.13
N VAL A 274 -17.52 -17.14 30.69
CA VAL A 274 -17.08 -15.82 31.15
C VAL A 274 -17.29 -14.83 30.01
N VAL A 275 -17.96 -13.73 30.30
CA VAL A 275 -18.17 -12.62 29.38
C VAL A 275 -17.53 -11.39 30.00
N ALA A 276 -16.61 -10.75 29.28
CA ALA A 276 -16.00 -9.50 29.66
C ALA A 276 -16.38 -8.39 28.67
N LEU A 277 -16.68 -7.20 29.19
CA LEU A 277 -16.82 -5.98 28.41
C LEU A 277 -15.55 -5.17 28.57
N VAL A 278 -14.86 -4.94 27.46
CA VAL A 278 -13.56 -4.27 27.43
C VAL A 278 -13.61 -3.14 26.41
N LEU A 279 -13.22 -1.95 26.82
CA LEU A 279 -13.01 -0.80 25.95
C LEU A 279 -11.56 -0.79 25.49
N PHE A 280 -11.33 -0.81 24.18
CA PHE A 280 -10.01 -0.64 23.60
C PHE A 280 -9.86 0.78 23.07
N ARG A 281 -8.75 1.42 23.41
CA ARG A 281 -8.41 2.79 23.02
C ARG A 281 -7.00 2.83 22.45
N GLU A 282 -6.84 3.43 21.28
CA GLU A 282 -5.52 3.66 20.70
C GLU A 282 -5.43 5.08 20.15
N ARG A 283 -4.28 5.70 20.38
CA ARG A 283 -3.94 7.02 19.87
C ARG A 283 -3.05 6.88 18.66
N TYR A 284 -3.25 7.74 17.68
CA TYR A 284 -2.48 7.73 16.45
C TYR A 284 -2.38 9.13 15.85
N TRP A 285 -1.42 9.30 14.95
CA TRP A 285 -1.20 10.56 14.26
C TRP A 285 -1.79 10.48 12.86
N THR A 286 -2.60 11.47 12.52
CA THR A 286 -3.13 11.62 11.16
C THR A 286 -2.06 12.23 10.25
N PRO A 287 -2.23 12.18 8.90
CA PRO A 287 -1.27 12.81 7.98
C PRO A 287 -1.09 14.31 8.18
N ASP A 288 -2.07 14.98 8.79
CA ASP A 288 -2.03 16.41 9.10
C ASP A 288 -1.35 16.69 10.46
N ASP A 289 -0.66 15.71 11.04
CA ASP A 289 -0.03 15.74 12.36
C ASP A 289 -1.01 16.05 13.52
N GLU A 290 -2.31 15.80 13.31
CA GLU A 290 -3.31 15.88 14.37
C GLU A 290 -3.41 14.55 15.13
N GLU A 291 -3.42 14.62 16.45
CA GLU A 291 -3.65 13.47 17.33
C GLU A 291 -5.12 13.02 17.20
N ALA A 292 -5.31 11.77 16.80
CA ALA A 292 -6.61 11.13 16.70
C ALA A 292 -6.70 9.92 17.64
N GLU A 293 -7.93 9.63 18.07
CA GLU A 293 -8.22 8.50 18.95
C GLU A 293 -9.16 7.53 18.23
N ALA A 294 -8.88 6.24 18.36
CA ALA A 294 -9.75 5.15 17.95
C ALA A 294 -10.20 4.38 19.18
N GLU A 295 -11.51 4.30 19.37
CA GLU A 295 -12.12 3.57 20.48
C GLU A 295 -13.16 2.58 19.99
N GLN A 296 -13.19 1.39 20.59
CA GLN A 296 -14.26 0.42 20.36
C GLN A 296 -14.46 -0.47 21.59
N CYS A 297 -15.72 -0.59 22.00
CA CYS A 297 -16.14 -1.56 23.01
C CYS A 297 -16.29 -2.95 22.42
N TYR A 298 -15.82 -3.95 23.17
CA TYR A 298 -15.85 -5.35 22.79
C TYR A 298 -16.40 -6.24 23.90
N ARG A 299 -17.25 -7.17 23.50
CA ARG A 299 -17.69 -8.31 24.31
C ARG A 299 -16.78 -9.50 24.02
N LEU A 300 -15.90 -9.81 24.96
CA LEU A 300 -15.06 -10.99 24.93
C LEU A 300 -15.77 -12.13 25.65
N THR A 301 -15.91 -13.29 25.00
CA THR A 301 -16.55 -14.47 25.60
C THR A 301 -15.61 -15.66 25.56
N ARG A 302 -15.39 -16.27 26.73
CA ARG A 302 -14.63 -17.51 26.89
C ARG A 302 -15.51 -18.59 27.47
N VAL A 303 -15.47 -19.79 26.88
CA VAL A 303 -16.07 -20.99 27.44
C VAL A 303 -14.97 -21.82 28.12
N LEU A 304 -15.14 -22.11 29.41
CA LEU A 304 -14.20 -22.90 30.20
C LEU A 304 -14.44 -24.39 29.94
N VAL A 305 -13.41 -25.12 29.52
CA VAL A 305 -13.45 -26.58 29.31
C VAL A 305 -12.92 -27.30 30.56
N PRO A 306 -13.53 -28.41 31.04
CA PRO A 306 -13.07 -29.09 32.23
C PRO A 306 -11.81 -29.87 31.89
N GLY A 307 -10.75 -29.67 32.68
CA GLY A 307 -9.47 -30.36 32.49
C GLY A 307 -8.56 -29.72 31.45
N ASP A 308 -8.65 -28.41 31.20
CA ASP A 308 -7.63 -27.65 30.46
C ASP A 308 -6.30 -27.62 31.27
N PRO A 309 -5.27 -28.37 30.85
CA PRO A 309 -3.98 -28.43 31.54
C PRO A 309 -2.93 -27.50 30.90
N TYR A 310 -3.27 -26.75 29.83
CA TYR A 310 -2.31 -25.99 29.00
C TYR A 310 -2.33 -24.48 29.27
N ALA A 311 -2.30 -24.12 30.55
CA ALA A 311 -1.76 -22.84 31.02
C ALA A 311 -0.23 -22.92 31.26
N ALA A 312 0.45 -23.98 30.81
CA ALA A 312 1.91 -24.11 30.88
C ALA A 312 2.44 -24.84 29.63
N ASP A 313 3.31 -24.16 28.90
CA ASP A 313 4.24 -24.68 27.87
C ASP A 313 3.65 -25.39 26.63
N ASP A 314 3.16 -24.61 25.67
CA ASP A 314 3.18 -24.99 24.24
C ASP A 314 3.35 -23.75 23.33
N PRO A 315 4.47 -23.61 22.57
CA PRO A 315 4.64 -22.55 21.57
C PRO A 315 3.81 -22.78 20.29
N GLY A 316 3.07 -23.89 20.17
CA GLY A 316 2.39 -24.28 18.94
C GLY A 316 1.07 -25.03 19.12
N GLY A 317 -0.01 -24.30 19.43
CA GLY A 317 -1.37 -24.69 19.01
C GLY A 317 -2.14 -25.65 19.93
N GLY A 318 -2.70 -25.11 21.01
CA GLY A 318 -3.80 -25.75 21.75
C GLY A 318 -5.17 -25.25 21.28
N THR A 319 -6.01 -26.14 20.76
CA THR A 319 -7.40 -25.91 20.33
C THR A 319 -8.36 -25.78 21.53
N GLY A 320 -8.14 -24.81 22.41
CA GLY A 320 -9.19 -24.33 23.32
C GLY A 320 -10.28 -23.64 22.49
N GLU A 321 -11.55 -23.82 22.83
CA GLU A 321 -12.65 -23.15 22.14
C GLU A 321 -12.39 -21.63 22.16
N SER A 322 -12.15 -21.05 20.97
CA SER A 322 -11.53 -19.74 20.81
C SER A 322 -12.32 -18.66 21.55
N VAL A 323 -11.62 -17.75 22.23
CA VAL A 323 -12.30 -16.57 22.79
C VAL A 323 -12.92 -15.80 21.64
N THR A 324 -14.22 -15.53 21.71
CA THR A 324 -14.89 -14.70 20.70
C THR A 324 -14.83 -13.25 21.13
N ALA A 325 -14.51 -12.34 20.22
CA ALA A 325 -14.60 -10.91 20.41
C ALA A 325 -15.65 -10.34 19.47
N VAL A 326 -16.67 -9.66 20.00
CA VAL A 326 -17.74 -9.05 19.21
C VAL A 326 -17.81 -7.56 19.57
N PRO A 327 -17.77 -6.64 18.59
CA PRO A 327 -17.91 -5.22 18.88
C PRO A 327 -19.33 -4.92 19.38
N VAL A 328 -19.44 -4.03 20.34
CA VAL A 328 -20.71 -3.57 20.93
C VAL A 328 -20.73 -2.05 20.95
N ALA A 329 -21.92 -1.46 20.90
CA ALA A 329 -22.11 -0.02 20.82
C ALA A 329 -21.66 0.69 22.10
N ALA A 330 -21.80 0.03 23.26
CA ALA A 330 -21.44 0.57 24.55
C ALA A 330 -20.76 -0.48 25.45
N CYS A 331 -19.89 0.03 26.30
CA CYS A 331 -19.52 -0.57 27.56
C CYS A 331 -20.25 0.22 28.68
#